data_AF-A0A5B8XVH0-F1
#
_entry.id   AF-A0A5B8XVH0-F1
#
_cell.length_a   1.000
_cell.length_b   1.000
_cell.length_c   1.000
_cell.angle_alpha   90.00
_cell.angle_beta   90.00
_cell.angle_gamma   90.00
#
_symmetry.space_group_name_H-M   'P 1'
#
loop_
_entity.id
_entity.type
_entity.pdbx_description
1 polymer ?
#
loop_
_entity_poly.entity_id
_entity_poly.type
_entity_poly.pdbx_seq_one_letter_code
_entity_poly.pdbx_strand_id
1 'polypeptide(L)'
;MPLKKDELYSVSMLGRELLELGRLDEARAIFEGLSATNPSEPFAWMGLGCVARAKGQLDASVDLFAHSVKLGAGSQAQLYLAEVLLSLRKIPEAKAQIQALLNDADPDIRGRATILQRRLNG
;
A
#
# COMPACT_ATOMS: atom_id res chain seq x y z
N MET A 1 -18.73 19.61 4.48
CA MET A 1 -17.72 20.29 3.63
C MET A 1 -16.58 19.31 3.41
N PRO A 2 -16.05 19.15 2.19
CA PRO A 2 -14.84 18.36 1.99
C PRO A 2 -13.68 19.00 2.78
N LEU A 3 -12.87 18.17 3.44
CA LEU A 3 -11.69 18.61 4.19
C LEU A 3 -10.74 19.35 3.24
N LYS A 4 -10.07 20.39 3.74
CA LYS A 4 -9.06 21.10 2.93
C LYS A 4 -7.87 20.16 2.69
N LYS A 5 -7.16 20.35 1.57
CA LYS A 5 -6.02 19.49 1.18
C LYS A 5 -4.96 19.35 2.29
N ASP A 6 -4.69 20.42 3.02
CA ASP A 6 -3.73 20.43 4.13
C ASP A 6 -4.23 19.63 5.35
N GLU A 7 -5.54 19.60 5.55
CA GLU A 7 -6.20 18.83 6.60
C GLU A 7 -6.21 17.34 6.25
N LEU A 8 -6.45 16.98 4.98
CA LEU A 8 -6.29 15.61 4.49
C LEU A 8 -4.85 15.12 4.66
N TYR A 9 -3.85 15.97 4.40
CA TYR A 9 -2.44 15.63 4.61
C TYR A 9 -2.10 15.41 6.10
N SER A 10 -2.59 16.28 6.99
CA SER A 10 -2.37 16.12 8.43
C SER A 10 -3.00 14.83 8.97
N VAL A 11 -4.25 14.55 8.57
CA VAL A 11 -4.99 13.34 8.95
C VAL A 11 -4.30 12.09 8.39
N SER A 12 -3.71 12.16 7.21
CA SER A 12 -2.99 11.03 6.60
C SER A 12 -1.68 10.71 7.34
N MET A 13 -0.97 11.74 7.82
CA MET A 13 0.20 11.58 8.69
C MET A 13 -0.16 10.94 10.03
N LEU A 14 -1.27 11.33 10.65
CA LEU A 14 -1.77 10.69 11.87
C LEU A 14 -2.09 9.21 11.64
N GLY A 15 -2.78 8.87 10.55
CA GLY A 15 -3.08 7.48 10.20
C GLY A 15 -1.81 6.62 10.05
N ARG A 16 -0.75 7.20 9.49
CA ARG A 16 0.56 6.56 9.38
C ARG A 16 1.23 6.39 10.75
N GLU A 17 1.22 7.41 11.59
CA GLU A 17 1.79 7.31 12.94
C GLU A 17 1.07 6.23 13.77
N LEU A 18 -0.26 6.16 13.68
CA LEU A 18 -1.06 5.12 14.33
C LEU A 18 -0.70 3.71 13.82
N LEU A 19 -0.39 3.55 12.54
CA LEU A 19 0.13 2.29 11.99
C LEU A 19 1.48 1.92 12.60
N GLU A 20 2.41 2.87 12.66
CA GLU A 20 3.75 2.66 13.23
C GLU A 20 3.68 2.32 14.72
N LEU A 21 2.70 2.87 15.45
CA LEU A 21 2.39 2.54 16.85
C LEU A 21 1.60 1.25 17.04
N GLY A 22 1.19 0.57 15.97
CA GLY A 22 0.36 -0.65 16.05
C GLY A 22 -1.09 -0.41 16.50
N ARG A 23 -1.55 0.83 16.51
CA ARG A 23 -2.95 1.22 16.83
C ARG A 23 -3.84 1.02 15.60
N LEU A 24 -3.94 -0.24 15.16
CA LEU A 24 -4.45 -0.60 13.84
C LEU A 24 -5.93 -0.26 13.62
N ASP A 25 -6.78 -0.31 14.66
CA ASP A 25 -8.19 0.06 14.56
C ASP A 25 -8.37 1.58 14.38
N GLU A 26 -7.55 2.37 15.06
CA GLU A 26 -7.59 3.82 14.95
C GLU A 26 -7.03 4.28 13.61
N ALA A 27 -5.91 3.70 13.17
CA ALA A 27 -5.38 3.91 11.84
C ALA A 27 -6.43 3.58 10.76
N ARG A 28 -7.15 2.47 10.94
CA ARG A 28 -8.25 2.08 10.03
C ARG A 28 -9.32 3.16 9.94
N ALA A 29 -9.82 3.63 11.08
CA ALA A 29 -10.87 4.65 11.12
C ALA A 29 -10.45 5.94 10.40
N ILE A 30 -9.18 6.34 10.57
CA ILE A 30 -8.61 7.47 9.84
C ILE A 30 -8.65 7.26 8.33
N PHE A 31 -8.12 6.14 7.84
CA PHE A 31 -8.08 5.88 6.41
C PHE A 31 -9.47 5.64 5.78
N GLU A 32 -10.41 5.04 6.53
CA GLU A 32 -11.81 4.90 6.08
C GLU A 32 -12.49 6.26 5.97
N GLY A 33 -12.23 7.18 6.91
CA GLY A 33 -12.70 8.57 6.84
C GLY A 33 -12.12 9.33 5.64
N LEU A 34 -10.83 9.13 5.35
CA LEU A 34 -10.18 9.69 4.17
C LEU A 34 -10.78 9.12 2.87
N SER A 35 -10.97 7.81 2.76
CA SER A 35 -11.57 7.20 1.58
C SER A 35 -13.04 7.57 1.38
N ALA A 36 -13.79 7.80 2.47
CA ALA A 36 -15.16 8.30 2.38
C ALA A 36 -15.23 9.76 1.93
N THR A 37 -14.24 10.58 2.33
CA THR A 37 -14.17 12.00 1.95
C THR A 37 -13.70 12.17 0.51
N ASN A 38 -12.71 11.40 0.08
CA ASN A 38 -12.21 11.39 -1.28
C ASN A 38 -11.94 9.94 -1.75
N PRO A 39 -12.94 9.28 -2.36
CA PRO A 39 -12.80 7.90 -2.83
C PRO A 39 -11.73 7.70 -3.89
N SER A 40 -11.34 8.75 -4.61
CA SER A 40 -10.32 8.70 -5.65
C SER A 40 -8.90 8.98 -5.11
N GLU A 41 -8.74 9.22 -3.80
CA GLU A 41 -7.43 9.47 -3.19
C GLU A 41 -6.66 8.16 -3.02
N PRO A 42 -5.58 7.92 -3.79
CA PRO A 42 -4.89 6.63 -3.75
C PRO A 42 -4.27 6.33 -2.38
N PHE A 43 -3.84 7.37 -1.64
CA PHE A 43 -3.18 7.21 -0.35
C PHE A 43 -4.08 6.59 0.73
N ALA A 44 -5.37 6.92 0.74
CA ALA A 44 -6.31 6.35 1.70
C ALA A 44 -6.40 4.82 1.57
N TRP A 45 -6.51 4.34 0.34
CA TRP A 45 -6.54 2.91 0.03
C TRP A 45 -5.23 2.19 0.31
N MET A 46 -4.09 2.84 0.06
CA MET A 46 -2.78 2.32 0.46
C MET A 46 -2.70 2.18 1.98
N GLY A 47 -3.16 3.18 2.73
CA GLY A 47 -3.23 3.13 4.20
C GLY A 47 -4.09 1.99 4.71
N LEU A 48 -5.29 1.79 4.15
CA LEU A 48 -6.14 0.63 4.46
C LEU A 48 -5.45 -0.69 4.12
N GLY A 49 -4.73 -0.77 3.00
CA GLY A 49 -3.94 -1.94 2.62
C GLY A 49 -2.85 -2.27 3.64
N CYS A 50 -2.16 -1.24 4.16
CA CYS A 50 -1.18 -1.39 5.23
C CYS A 50 -1.80 -1.88 6.54
N VAL A 51 -2.96 -1.32 6.93
CA VAL A 51 -3.73 -1.78 8.10
C VAL A 51 -4.11 -3.26 7.94
N ALA A 52 -4.70 -3.64 6.80
CA ALA A 52 -5.10 -5.02 6.54
C ALA A 52 -3.89 -5.97 6.59
N ARG A 53 -2.76 -5.57 6.01
CA ARG A 53 -1.49 -6.33 6.06
C ARG A 53 -1.03 -6.53 7.51
N ALA A 54 -1.02 -5.47 8.31
CA ALA A 54 -0.59 -5.52 9.71
C ALA A 54 -1.51 -6.41 10.57
N LYS A 55 -2.79 -6.53 10.22
CA LYS A 55 -3.75 -7.46 10.85
C LYS A 55 -3.67 -8.90 10.32
N GLY A 56 -2.77 -9.20 9.38
CA GLY A 56 -2.68 -10.52 8.73
C GLY A 56 -3.80 -10.80 7.72
N GLN A 57 -4.60 -9.80 7.36
CA GLN A 57 -5.70 -9.91 6.40
C GLN A 57 -5.15 -9.76 4.97
N LEU A 58 -4.31 -10.71 4.56
CA LEU A 58 -3.48 -10.57 3.36
C LEU A 58 -4.30 -10.48 2.07
N ASP A 59 -5.39 -11.25 1.90
CA ASP A 59 -6.22 -11.15 0.68
C ASP A 59 -6.89 -9.77 0.57
N ALA A 60 -7.46 -9.24 1.66
CA ALA A 60 -8.02 -7.90 1.66
C ALA A 60 -6.96 -6.83 1.39
N SER A 61 -5.73 -7.03 1.89
CA SER A 61 -4.61 -6.14 1.63
C SER A 61 -4.23 -6.10 0.14
N VAL A 62 -4.28 -7.23 -0.57
CA VAL A 62 -4.10 -7.26 -2.03
C VAL A 62 -5.12 -6.39 -2.74
N ASP A 63 -6.40 -6.53 -2.42
CA ASP A 63 -7.48 -5.78 -3.08
C ASP A 63 -7.32 -4.28 -2.86
N LEU A 64 -6.99 -3.88 -1.63
CA LEU A 64 -6.80 -2.47 -1.25
C LEU A 64 -5.58 -1.85 -1.93
N PHE A 65 -4.43 -2.56 -1.96
CA PHE A 65 -3.25 -2.07 -2.68
C PHE A 65 -3.47 -2.04 -4.19
N ALA A 66 -4.11 -3.06 -4.77
CA ALA A 66 -4.44 -3.09 -6.18
C ALA A 66 -5.38 -1.94 -6.57
N HIS A 67 -6.35 -1.61 -5.72
CA HIS A 67 -7.21 -0.45 -5.92
C HIS A 67 -6.43 0.88 -5.85
N SER A 68 -5.55 1.03 -4.86
CA SER A 68 -4.67 2.20 -4.75
C SER A 68 -3.79 2.39 -6.00
N VAL A 69 -3.18 1.30 -6.50
CA VAL A 69 -2.38 1.32 -7.74
C VAL A 69 -3.22 1.71 -8.95
N LYS A 70 -4.46 1.20 -9.07
CA LYS A 70 -5.39 1.59 -10.16
C LYS A 70 -5.75 3.07 -10.14
N LEU A 71 -5.82 3.69 -8.95
CA LEU A 71 -6.06 5.12 -8.80
C LEU A 71 -4.81 5.98 -9.07
N GLY A 72 -3.67 5.37 -9.37
CA GLY A 72 -2.44 6.10 -9.69
C GLY A 72 -1.51 6.29 -8.50
N ALA A 73 -1.62 5.47 -7.44
CA ALA A 73 -0.57 5.44 -6.42
C ALA A 73 0.78 5.06 -7.04
N GLY A 74 1.83 5.71 -6.56
CA GLY A 74 3.19 5.48 -7.05
C GLY A 74 3.75 4.11 -6.69
N SER A 75 5.00 3.91 -7.05
CA SER A 75 5.73 2.64 -6.99
C SER A 75 5.77 2.00 -5.59
N GLN A 76 5.61 2.80 -4.52
CA GLN A 76 5.52 2.29 -3.16
C GLN A 76 4.30 1.38 -2.93
N ALA A 77 3.13 1.72 -3.49
CA ALA A 77 1.92 0.88 -3.38
C ALA A 77 2.06 -0.40 -4.19
N GLN A 78 2.66 -0.32 -5.39
CA GLN A 78 3.00 -1.48 -6.21
C GLN A 78 3.97 -2.43 -5.50
N LEU A 79 4.95 -1.87 -4.77
CA LEU A 79 5.91 -2.64 -3.99
C LEU A 79 5.23 -3.37 -2.84
N TYR A 80 4.32 -2.71 -2.11
CA TYR A 80 3.54 -3.38 -1.07
C TYR A 80 2.62 -4.46 -1.62
N LEU A 81 1.99 -4.22 -2.78
CA LEU A 81 1.21 -5.23 -3.48
C LEU A 81 2.06 -6.47 -3.81
N ALA A 82 3.26 -6.28 -4.36
CA ALA A 82 4.19 -7.36 -4.66
C ALA A 82 4.58 -8.18 -3.42
N GLU A 83 4.88 -7.52 -2.30
CA GLU A 83 5.23 -8.18 -1.04
C GLU A 83 4.10 -9.06 -0.49
N VAL A 84 2.86 -8.56 -0.54
CA VAL A 84 1.70 -9.31 -0.07
C VAL A 84 1.37 -10.47 -0.99
N LEU A 85 1.45 -10.29 -2.31
CA LEU A 85 1.25 -11.36 -3.29
C LEU A 85 2.26 -12.50 -3.11
N LEU A 86 3.52 -12.19 -2.80
CA LEU A 86 4.53 -13.19 -2.44
C LEU A 86 4.18 -13.95 -1.15
N SER A 87 3.72 -13.22 -0.14
CA SER A 87 3.31 -13.81 1.14
C SER A 87 2.14 -14.79 0.97
N LEU A 88 1.24 -14.51 0.02
CA LEU A 88 0.14 -15.38 -0.40
C LEU A 88 0.52 -16.44 -1.44
N ARG A 89 1.78 -16.54 -1.86
CA ARG A 89 2.25 -17.45 -2.92
C ARG A 89 1.54 -17.25 -4.27
N LYS A 90 0.98 -16.06 -4.53
CA LYS A 90 0.44 -15.63 -5.83
C LYS A 90 1.60 -15.20 -6.74
N ILE A 91 2.42 -16.20 -7.10
CA ILE A 91 3.72 -16.01 -7.75
C ILE A 91 3.62 -15.29 -9.12
N PRO A 92 2.70 -15.68 -10.03
CA PRO A 92 2.57 -15.00 -11.32
C PRO A 92 2.27 -13.50 -11.18
N GLU A 93 1.34 -13.15 -10.29
CA GLU A 93 0.92 -11.77 -10.04
C GLU A 93 2.04 -10.97 -9.36
N ALA A 94 2.71 -11.55 -8.36
CA ALA A 94 3.86 -10.94 -7.71
C ALA A 94 4.98 -10.63 -8.73
N LYS A 95 5.29 -11.58 -9.62
CA LYS A 95 6.31 -11.42 -10.66
C LYS A 95 5.99 -10.26 -11.58
N ALA A 96 4.73 -10.09 -12.00
CA ALA A 96 4.32 -8.97 -12.84
C ALA A 96 4.57 -7.61 -12.16
N GLN A 97 4.21 -7.49 -10.87
CA GLN A 97 4.45 -6.25 -10.13
C GLN A 97 5.95 -5.98 -9.94
N ILE A 98 6.73 -7.01 -9.60
CA ILE A 98 8.18 -6.88 -9.38
C ILE A 98 8.89 -6.44 -10.67
N GLN A 99 8.53 -7.01 -11.81
CA GLN A 99 9.13 -6.66 -13.10
C GLN A 99 8.97 -5.18 -13.44
N ALA A 100 7.81 -4.59 -13.15
CA ALA A 100 7.58 -3.16 -13.35
C ALA A 100 8.51 -2.29 -12.48
N LEU A 101 8.84 -2.75 -11.28
CA LEU A 101 9.63 -2.01 -10.30
C LEU A 101 11.16 -2.15 -10.48
N LEU A 102 11.64 -3.13 -11.25
CA LEU A 102 13.08 -3.32 -11.49
C LEU A 102 13.73 -2.19 -12.29
N ASN A 103 12.94 -1.37 -12.97
CA ASN A 103 13.40 -0.22 -13.73
C ASN A 103 12.95 1.12 -13.11
N ASP A 104 12.48 1.10 -11.86
CA ASP A 104 11.97 2.30 -11.19
C ASP A 104 13.04 3.40 -11.10
N ALA A 105 12.62 4.66 -11.16
CA ALA A 105 13.53 5.79 -11.02
C ALA A 105 14.15 5.83 -9.61
N ASP A 106 13.38 5.46 -8.59
CA ASP A 106 13.84 5.40 -7.20
C ASP A 106 14.75 4.17 -6.98
N PRO A 107 16.05 4.36 -6.64
CA PRO A 107 16.95 3.26 -6.38
C PRO A 107 16.56 2.39 -5.17
N ASP A 108 15.84 2.92 -4.17
CA ASP A 108 15.37 2.11 -3.04
C ASP A 108 14.28 1.12 -3.49
N ILE A 109 13.29 1.61 -4.24
CA ILE A 109 12.23 0.79 -4.82
C ILE A 109 12.83 -0.31 -5.70
N ARG A 110 13.77 0.07 -6.58
CA ARG A 110 14.48 -0.86 -7.47
C ARG A 110 15.28 -1.91 -6.69
N GLY A 111 15.95 -1.49 -5.62
CA GLY A 111 16.73 -2.37 -4.74
C GLY A 111 15.84 -3.39 -4.05
N ARG A 112 14.72 -2.96 -3.48
CA ARG A 112 13.71 -3.83 -2.87
C ARG A 112 13.09 -4.79 -3.90
N ALA A 113 12.74 -4.31 -5.09
CA ALA A 113 12.26 -5.15 -6.18
C ALA A 113 13.28 -6.25 -6.57
N THR A 114 14.56 -5.92 -6.60
CA THR A 114 15.64 -6.90 -6.86
C THR A 114 15.70 -7.99 -5.78
N ILE A 115 15.52 -7.64 -4.52
CA ILE A 115 15.45 -8.61 -3.41
C ILE A 115 14.24 -9.53 -3.57
N LEU A 116 13.06 -8.97 -3.87
CA LEU A 116 11.85 -9.76 -4.09
C LEU A 116 11.99 -10.69 -5.31
N GLN A 117 12.63 -10.23 -6.39
CA GLN A 117 12.90 -11.03 -7.58
C GLN A 117 13.81 -12.23 -7.28
N ARG A 118 14.79 -12.07 -6.39
CA ARG A 118 15.65 -13.19 -5.95
C ARG A 118 14.87 -14.20 -5.13
N ARG A 119 13.99 -13.74 -4.22
CA ARG A 119 13.11 -14.62 -3.42
C ARG A 119 12.14 -15.45 -4.28
N LEU A 120 11.81 -14.98 -5.48
CA LEU A 120 11.00 -15.74 -6.44
C LEU A 120 11.76 -16.88 -7.13
N ASN A 121 13.08 -16.76 -7.25
CA ASN A 121 13.91 -17.63 -8.07
C ASN A 121 14.70 -18.65 -7.25
N GLY A 122 14.69 -18.56 -5.92
CA GLY A 122 15.32 -19.49 -4.99
C GLY A 122 14.28 -20.33 -4.26
#